data_AF-A0A2I0QHY1-F1
#
_entry.id   AF-A0A2I0QHY1-F1
#
_cell.length_a   1.000
_cell.length_b   1.000
_cell.length_c   1.000
_cell.angle_alpha   90.00
_cell.angle_beta   90.00
_cell.angle_gamma   90.00
#
_symmetry.space_group_name_H-M   'P 1'
#
loop_
_entity.id
_entity.type
_entity.pdbx_description
1 polymer ?
#
loop_
_entity_poly.entity_id
_entity_poly.type
_entity_poly.pdbx_seq_one_letter_code
_entity_poly.pdbx_strand_id
1 'polypeptide(L)'
;MSARRNLKIWCEIDYAEHPYIKGKFKNFSIELVPCYDFGEGIFGDFKNIATSVDRTIYHTKYVREKIKCLKNLNLNDEIRLLKQFMKGCNVYGAEASVKGFSGYLAELMCIYYGSWIDVIKHSSEWKLNTFIDVENQWEGQGKILFDEPLLPRQ
;
A
#
# COMPACT_ATOMS: atom_id res chain seq x y z
N MET A 1 -14.57 -44.24 -5.17
CA MET A 1 -15.15 -43.31 -6.17
C MET A 1 -16.20 -42.46 -5.45
N SER A 2 -15.92 -41.19 -5.14
CA SER A 2 -16.83 -40.13 -4.59
C SER A 2 -15.95 -39.11 -3.85
N ALA A 3 -16.00 -37.79 -4.02
CA ALA A 3 -16.77 -36.92 -4.88
C ALA A 3 -15.83 -35.76 -5.26
N ARG A 4 -15.62 -35.50 -6.56
CA ARG A 4 -15.08 -34.21 -7.00
C ARG A 4 -16.14 -33.18 -6.63
N ARG A 5 -15.98 -32.50 -5.49
CA ARG A 5 -16.74 -31.27 -5.20
C ARG A 5 -16.48 -30.35 -6.38
N ASN A 6 -17.51 -30.11 -7.18
CA ASN A 6 -17.54 -29.06 -8.20
C ASN A 6 -17.37 -27.72 -7.47
N LEU A 7 -16.12 -27.35 -7.20
CA LEU A 7 -15.76 -25.98 -6.88
C LEU A 7 -16.06 -25.19 -8.14
N LYS A 8 -17.23 -24.55 -8.17
CA LYS A 8 -17.62 -23.61 -9.22
C LYS A 8 -16.71 -22.39 -9.05
N ILE A 9 -15.52 -22.48 -9.63
CA ILE A 9 -14.56 -21.38 -9.68
C ILE A 9 -15.12 -20.39 -10.69
N TRP A 10 -15.46 -19.21 -10.21
CA TRP A 10 -15.79 -18.08 -11.08
C TRP A 10 -14.53 -17.23 -11.20
N CYS A 11 -14.10 -16.97 -12.43
CA CYS A 11 -12.99 -16.07 -12.73
C CYS A 11 -13.29 -15.29 -14.02
N GLU A 12 -12.77 -14.07 -14.09
CA GLU A 12 -12.80 -13.19 -15.25
C GLU A 12 -11.46 -12.45 -15.38
N ILE A 13 -11.14 -12.01 -16.59
CA ILE A 13 -10.01 -11.11 -16.82
C ILE A 13 -10.54 -9.69 -16.62
N ASP A 14 -9.88 -8.95 -15.74
CA ASP A 14 -10.17 -7.55 -15.45
C ASP A 14 -8.90 -6.71 -15.74
N TYR A 15 -9.03 -5.39 -15.80
CA TYR A 15 -7.98 -4.48 -16.26
C TYR A 15 -7.80 -3.31 -15.31
N ALA A 16 -6.56 -3.08 -14.90
CA ALA A 16 -6.12 -1.84 -14.28
C ALA A 16 -5.07 -1.19 -15.20
N GLU A 17 -3.82 -1.06 -14.75
CA GLU A 17 -2.69 -0.72 -15.64
C GLU A 17 -2.33 -1.88 -16.58
N HIS A 18 -2.49 -3.11 -16.11
CA HIS A 18 -2.23 -4.35 -16.83
C HIS A 18 -3.38 -5.34 -16.61
N PRO A 19 -3.56 -6.35 -17.48
CA PRO A 19 -4.57 -7.39 -17.29
C PRO A 19 -4.28 -8.22 -16.03
N TYR A 20 -5.31 -8.52 -15.25
CA TYR A 20 -5.23 -9.40 -14.10
C TYR A 20 -6.44 -10.33 -14.05
N ILE A 21 -6.34 -11.42 -13.30
CA ILE A 21 -7.46 -12.36 -13.14
C ILE A 21 -8.15 -12.08 -11.82
N LYS A 22 -9.44 -11.82 -11.87
CA LYS A 22 -10.31 -11.68 -10.70
C LYS A 22 -11.19 -12.90 -10.58
N GLY A 23 -11.43 -13.35 -9.36
CA GLY A 23 -12.28 -14.53 -9.15
C GLY A 23 -12.76 -14.70 -7.73
N LYS A 24 -13.54 -15.77 -7.53
CA LYS A 24 -13.99 -16.22 -6.22
C LYS A 24 -13.55 -17.65 -5.99
N PHE A 25 -12.88 -17.88 -4.87
CA PHE A 25 -12.56 -19.22 -4.39
C PHE A 25 -13.11 -19.39 -2.99
N LYS A 26 -14.04 -20.35 -2.83
CA LYS A 26 -14.88 -20.48 -1.63
C LYS A 26 -15.62 -19.15 -1.38
N ASN A 27 -15.43 -18.54 -0.20
CA ASN A 27 -16.08 -17.28 0.21
C ASN A 27 -15.12 -16.07 0.12
N PHE A 28 -13.96 -16.22 -0.52
CA PHE A 28 -12.97 -15.15 -0.67
C PHE A 28 -12.94 -14.65 -2.11
N SER A 29 -12.90 -13.32 -2.26
CA SER A 29 -12.48 -12.69 -3.50
C SER A 29 -10.96 -12.85 -3.64
N ILE A 30 -10.51 -13.24 -4.83
CA ILE A 30 -9.09 -13.41 -5.15
C ILE A 30 -8.78 -12.62 -6.41
N GLU A 31 -7.63 -11.96 -6.40
CA GLU A 31 -7.04 -11.29 -7.55
C GLU A 31 -5.65 -11.86 -7.78
N LEU A 32 -5.39 -12.34 -8.99
CA LEU A 32 -4.11 -12.87 -9.44
C LEU A 32 -3.52 -11.87 -10.42
N VAL A 33 -2.50 -11.14 -9.97
CA VAL A 33 -1.84 -10.07 -10.72
C VAL A 33 -0.45 -10.56 -11.14
N PRO A 34 -0.20 -10.76 -12.45
CA PRO A 34 1.14 -11.06 -12.95
C PRO A 34 2.07 -9.88 -12.68
N CYS A 35 3.28 -10.17 -12.20
CA CYS A 35 4.34 -9.18 -11.99
C CYS A 35 5.70 -9.84 -12.19
N TYR A 36 6.72 -9.01 -12.43
CA TYR A 36 8.10 -9.44 -12.53
C TYR A 36 8.75 -9.45 -11.14
N ASP A 37 9.47 -10.54 -10.84
CA ASP A 37 10.38 -10.59 -9.69
C ASP A 37 11.78 -10.19 -10.17
N PHE A 38 12.24 -9.04 -9.69
CA PHE A 38 13.55 -8.48 -10.06
C PHE A 38 14.70 -8.98 -9.15
N GLY A 39 14.46 -9.99 -8.30
CA GLY A 39 15.49 -10.67 -7.52
C GLY A 39 15.94 -9.94 -6.24
N GLU A 40 16.99 -10.48 -5.60
CA GLU A 40 17.44 -10.01 -4.28
C GLU A 40 18.16 -8.66 -4.31
N GLY A 41 17.52 -7.71 -3.62
CA GLY A 41 17.95 -6.36 -3.34
C GLY A 41 16.68 -5.58 -3.00
N ILE A 42 16.69 -4.71 -2.00
CA ILE A 42 15.51 -3.86 -1.71
C ILE A 42 15.20 -2.97 -2.94
N PHE A 43 16.16 -2.87 -3.87
CA PHE A 43 16.16 -2.02 -5.07
C PHE A 43 16.84 -2.71 -6.28
N GLY A 44 16.51 -3.97 -6.59
CA GLY A 44 17.01 -4.61 -7.83
C GLY A 44 16.67 -3.75 -9.06
N ASP A 45 17.69 -3.19 -9.73
CA ASP A 45 17.67 -2.30 -10.91
C ASP A 45 16.34 -1.55 -11.23
N PHE A 46 15.68 -1.01 -10.19
CA PHE A 46 14.34 -0.41 -10.24
C PHE A 46 14.26 0.81 -11.16
N LYS A 47 15.42 1.39 -11.49
CA LYS A 47 15.54 2.58 -12.32
C LYS A 47 15.06 2.38 -13.75
N ASN A 48 14.94 1.13 -14.22
CA ASN A 48 14.75 0.89 -15.64
C ASN A 48 13.36 0.36 -16.03
N ILE A 49 12.64 -0.45 -15.22
CA ILE A 49 11.47 -1.21 -15.75
C ILE A 49 10.36 -1.56 -14.71
N ALA A 50 10.21 -0.85 -13.57
CA ALA A 50 9.20 -1.25 -12.57
C ALA A 50 7.80 -0.66 -12.85
N THR A 51 6.82 -1.51 -13.17
CA THR A 51 5.39 -1.13 -13.25
C THR A 51 4.78 -0.97 -11.85
N SER A 52 3.57 -0.40 -11.74
CA SER A 52 2.92 -0.26 -10.42
C SER A 52 2.62 -1.60 -9.74
N VAL A 53 2.40 -2.65 -10.53
CA VAL A 53 2.18 -4.00 -10.00
C VAL A 53 3.45 -4.60 -9.43
N ASP A 54 4.61 -4.36 -10.07
CA ASP A 54 5.90 -4.87 -9.61
C ASP A 54 6.32 -4.26 -8.25
N ARG A 55 5.98 -2.98 -8.01
CA ARG A 55 6.26 -2.29 -6.74
C ARG A 55 5.51 -2.88 -5.53
N THR A 56 4.37 -3.54 -5.76
CA THR A 56 3.48 -4.02 -4.69
C THR A 56 4.14 -5.07 -3.78
N ILE A 57 4.98 -5.94 -4.35
CA ILE A 57 5.74 -6.94 -3.57
C ILE A 57 6.64 -6.24 -2.55
N TYR A 58 7.36 -5.22 -3.01
CA TYR A 58 8.34 -4.49 -2.21
C TYR A 58 7.68 -3.58 -1.18
N HIS A 59 6.56 -2.93 -1.50
CA HIS A 59 5.76 -2.19 -0.51
C HIS A 59 5.33 -3.09 0.65
N THR A 60 4.82 -4.28 0.33
CA THR A 60 4.39 -5.25 1.34
C THR A 60 5.56 -5.70 2.21
N LYS A 61 6.71 -6.00 1.61
CA LYS A 61 7.93 -6.38 2.34
C LYS A 61 8.39 -5.24 3.26
N TYR A 62 8.48 -4.03 2.73
CA TYR A 62 8.88 -2.82 3.45
C TYR A 62 8.04 -2.58 4.71
N VAL A 63 6.71 -2.57 4.57
CA VAL A 63 5.79 -2.34 5.70
C VAL A 63 5.97 -3.41 6.76
N ARG A 64 6.04 -4.68 6.36
CA ARG A 64 6.20 -5.80 7.30
C ARG A 64 7.51 -5.69 8.08
N GLU A 65 8.60 -5.34 7.42
CA GLU A 65 9.90 -5.14 8.05
C GLU A 65 9.87 -3.96 9.03
N LYS A 66 9.32 -2.81 8.61
CA LYS A 66 9.19 -1.63 9.49
C LYS A 66 8.34 -1.90 10.73
N ILE A 67 7.17 -2.51 10.57
CA ILE A 67 6.31 -2.88 11.71
C ILE A 67 7.06 -3.82 12.66
N LYS A 68 7.80 -4.80 12.14
CA LYS A 68 8.61 -5.73 12.95
C LYS A 68 9.71 -5.00 13.72
N CYS A 69 10.40 -4.06 13.08
CA CYS A 69 11.47 -3.27 13.70
C CYS A 69 10.97 -2.35 14.82
N LEU A 70 9.80 -1.73 14.65
CA LEU A 70 9.21 -0.80 15.63
C LEU A 70 8.77 -1.46 16.94
N LYS A 71 8.60 -2.79 16.97
CA LYS A 71 8.16 -3.58 18.14
C LYS A 71 6.85 -3.08 18.80
N ASN A 72 6.07 -2.26 18.09
CA ASN A 72 4.74 -1.84 18.52
C ASN A 72 3.74 -2.96 18.21
N LEU A 73 3.34 -3.71 19.22
CA LEU A 73 2.47 -4.88 19.10
C LEU A 73 1.09 -4.55 18.50
N ASN A 74 0.64 -3.30 18.64
CA ASN A 74 -0.71 -2.89 18.27
C ASN A 74 -0.77 -2.14 16.93
N LEU A 75 0.37 -1.90 16.26
CA LEU A 75 0.41 -1.05 15.07
C LEU A 75 -0.49 -1.57 13.93
N ASN A 76 -0.67 -2.89 13.81
CA ASN A 76 -1.62 -3.45 12.84
C ASN A 76 -3.08 -3.07 13.15
N ASP A 77 -3.44 -2.96 14.42
CA ASP A 77 -4.79 -2.56 14.82
C ASP A 77 -4.99 -1.06 14.63
N GLU A 78 -3.97 -0.26 14.92
CA GLU A 78 -3.94 1.18 14.59
C GLU A 78 -4.18 1.41 13.08
N ILE A 79 -3.49 0.66 12.22
CA ILE A 79 -3.67 0.73 10.76
C ILE A 79 -5.11 0.36 10.37
N ARG A 80 -5.70 -0.67 10.96
CA ARG A 80 -7.09 -1.08 10.68
C ARG A 80 -8.08 -0.01 11.11
N LEU A 81 -7.88 0.58 12.29
CA LEU A 81 -8.71 1.67 12.80
C LEU A 81 -8.65 2.89 11.87
N LEU A 82 -7.46 3.28 11.43
CA LEU A 82 -7.30 4.36 10.47
C LEU A 82 -8.04 4.09 9.15
N LYS A 83 -7.87 2.89 8.58
CA LYS A 83 -8.56 2.48 7.35
C LYS A 83 -10.09 2.50 7.53
N GLN A 84 -10.58 2.04 8.68
CA GLN A 84 -12.01 2.06 8.98
C GLN A 84 -12.54 3.49 9.13
N PHE A 85 -11.79 4.38 9.78
CA PHE A 85 -12.11 5.80 9.88
C PHE A 85 -12.19 6.46 8.49
N MET A 86 -11.17 6.26 7.65
CA MET A 86 -11.14 6.79 6.29
C MET A 86 -12.31 6.30 5.44
N LYS A 87 -12.70 5.03 5.58
CA LYS A 87 -13.91 4.48 4.93
C LYS A 87 -15.16 5.19 5.42
N GLY A 88 -15.29 5.41 6.73
CA GLY A 88 -16.41 6.15 7.33
C GLY A 88 -16.52 7.60 6.84
N CYS A 89 -15.39 8.23 6.51
CA CYS A 89 -15.32 9.57 5.94
C CYS A 89 -15.35 9.60 4.40
N ASN A 90 -15.50 8.45 3.72
CA ASN A 90 -15.46 8.33 2.26
C ASN A 90 -14.16 8.86 1.60
N VAL A 91 -13.03 8.74 2.29
CA VAL A 91 -11.70 9.14 1.77
C VAL A 91 -10.75 7.95 1.63
N TYR A 92 -11.25 6.71 1.74
CA TYR A 92 -10.45 5.51 1.57
C TYR A 92 -10.54 4.98 0.14
N GLY A 93 -9.39 4.87 -0.52
CA GLY A 93 -9.27 4.40 -1.90
C GLY A 93 -8.51 5.40 -2.77
N ALA A 94 -7.51 4.91 -3.52
CA ALA A 94 -6.74 5.72 -4.47
C ALA A 94 -7.34 5.74 -5.87
N GLU A 95 -8.51 5.12 -6.03
CA GLU A 95 -9.26 5.13 -7.29
C GLU A 95 -9.66 6.56 -7.66
N ALA A 96 -9.65 6.88 -8.96
CA ALA A 96 -9.95 8.23 -9.45
C ALA A 96 -11.37 8.72 -9.06
N SER A 97 -12.28 7.79 -8.75
CA SER A 97 -13.62 8.04 -8.25
C SER A 97 -13.63 8.59 -6.81
N VAL A 98 -12.70 8.13 -5.98
CA VAL A 98 -12.59 8.54 -4.56
C VAL A 98 -11.61 9.69 -4.40
N LYS A 99 -10.49 9.68 -5.14
CA LYS A 99 -9.35 10.61 -4.99
C LYS A 99 -8.88 10.72 -3.53
N GLY A 100 -8.94 9.59 -2.82
CA GLY A 100 -8.64 9.49 -1.41
C GLY A 100 -7.27 8.89 -1.13
N PHE A 101 -7.12 8.34 0.07
CA PHE A 101 -5.89 7.76 0.57
C PHE A 101 -5.82 6.26 0.23
N SER A 102 -4.66 5.82 -0.29
CA SER A 102 -4.39 4.41 -0.55
C SER A 102 -4.19 3.62 0.75
N GLY A 103 -4.38 2.29 0.69
CA GLY A 103 -4.10 1.42 1.83
C GLY A 103 -2.64 1.45 2.28
N TYR A 104 -1.71 1.56 1.32
CA TYR A 104 -0.28 1.69 1.59
C TYR A 104 0.07 3.02 2.25
N LEU A 105 -0.51 4.14 1.78
CA LEU A 105 -0.32 5.44 2.41
C LEU A 105 -0.81 5.44 3.87
N ALA A 106 -1.96 4.80 4.15
CA ALA A 106 -2.45 4.63 5.52
C ALA A 106 -1.46 3.85 6.41
N GLU A 107 -0.83 2.80 5.87
CA GLU A 107 0.21 2.05 6.59
C GLU A 107 1.43 2.91 6.91
N LEU A 108 1.91 3.68 5.93
CA LEU A 108 3.06 4.58 6.10
C LEU A 108 2.79 5.68 7.14
N MET A 109 1.59 6.27 7.13
CA MET A 109 1.22 7.29 8.11
C MET A 109 1.21 6.74 9.53
N CYS A 110 0.67 5.54 9.75
CA CYS A 110 0.74 4.89 11.05
C CYS A 110 2.17 4.53 11.45
N ILE A 111 3.01 4.07 10.50
CA ILE A 111 4.42 3.80 10.77
C ILE A 111 5.14 5.09 11.22
N TYR A 112 4.86 6.22 10.57
CA TYR A 112 5.50 7.50 10.86
C TYR A 112 5.02 8.13 12.17
N TYR A 113 3.70 8.23 12.38
CA TYR A 113 3.12 8.89 13.55
C TYR A 113 2.90 7.97 14.75
N GLY A 114 3.01 6.64 14.56
CA GLY A 114 2.96 5.63 15.62
C GLY A 114 1.56 5.12 16.01
N SER A 115 0.50 5.90 15.76
CA SER A 115 -0.88 5.54 16.10
C SER A 115 -1.89 6.20 15.16
N TRP A 116 -3.09 5.65 15.01
CA TRP A 116 -4.15 6.23 14.16
C TRP A 116 -4.60 7.59 14.70
N ILE A 117 -4.67 7.74 16.03
CA ILE A 117 -5.10 8.99 16.65
C ILE A 117 -4.08 10.10 16.39
N ASP A 118 -2.79 9.78 16.41
CA ASP A 118 -1.75 10.76 16.11
C ASP A 118 -1.71 11.09 14.62
N VAL A 119 -2.05 10.15 13.72
CA VAL A 119 -2.28 10.49 12.31
C VAL A 119 -3.37 11.56 12.17
N ILE A 120 -4.51 11.42 12.85
CA ILE A 120 -5.60 12.40 12.76
C ILE A 120 -5.19 13.76 13.36
N LYS A 121 -4.54 13.77 14.52
CA LYS A 121 -4.06 15.01 15.14
C LYS A 121 -3.11 15.77 14.21
N HIS A 122 -2.05 15.12 13.74
CA HIS A 122 -1.06 15.78 12.90
C HIS A 122 -1.63 16.14 11.51
N SER A 123 -2.50 15.30 10.94
CA SER A 123 -3.14 15.62 9.65
C SER A 123 -4.11 16.79 9.71
N SER A 124 -4.71 17.05 10.87
CA SER A 124 -5.53 18.25 11.07
C SER A 124 -4.74 19.57 10.97
N GLU A 125 -3.42 19.50 11.11
CA GLU A 125 -2.51 20.65 11.04
C GLU A 125 -1.75 20.74 9.71
N TRP A 126 -1.95 19.77 8.79
CA TRP A 126 -1.28 19.78 7.51
C TRP A 126 -1.58 21.03 6.70
N LYS A 127 -0.54 21.51 6.03
CA LYS A 127 -0.63 22.61 5.06
C LYS A 127 -0.22 22.10 3.70
N LEU A 128 -0.51 22.88 2.66
CA LEU A 128 0.08 22.61 1.36
C LEU A 128 1.61 22.55 1.50
N ASN A 129 2.24 21.54 0.90
CA ASN A 129 3.67 21.22 1.05
C ASN A 129 4.08 20.63 2.41
N THR A 130 3.18 19.99 3.15
CA THR A 130 3.60 19.08 4.23
C THR A 130 4.23 17.81 3.64
N PHE A 131 5.40 17.43 4.16
CA PHE A 131 6.13 16.22 3.75
C PHE A 131 6.15 15.21 4.89
N ILE A 132 5.99 13.93 4.54
CA ILE A 132 6.16 12.80 5.45
C ILE A 132 7.30 11.96 4.91
N ASP A 133 8.38 11.89 5.69
CA ASP A 133 9.56 11.09 5.36
C ASP A 133 9.77 10.01 6.40
N VAL A 134 9.32 8.79 6.06
CA VAL A 134 9.40 7.61 6.94
C VAL A 134 10.85 7.18 7.20
N GLU A 135 11.77 7.53 6.30
CA GLU A 135 13.18 7.13 6.39
C GLU A 135 14.10 8.24 6.90
N ASN A 136 13.58 9.44 7.10
CA ASN A 136 14.33 10.61 7.56
C ASN A 136 15.59 10.88 6.72
N GLN A 137 15.45 10.78 5.39
CA GLN A 137 16.48 11.05 4.38
C GLN A 137 16.42 12.48 3.82
N TRP A 138 15.37 13.24 4.15
CA TRP A 138 15.17 14.59 3.67
C TRP A 138 16.02 15.61 4.43
N GLU A 139 17.03 16.17 3.77
CA GLU A 139 17.96 17.15 4.36
C GLU A 139 17.54 18.64 4.18
N GLY A 140 16.30 18.91 3.75
CA GLY A 140 15.79 20.29 3.69
C GLY A 140 16.16 21.10 2.44
N GLN A 141 16.91 20.53 1.48
CA GLN A 141 17.25 21.18 0.22
C GLN A 141 16.87 20.31 -0.99
N GLY A 142 15.75 20.62 -1.66
CA GLY A 142 15.35 19.92 -2.87
C GLY A 142 14.03 20.41 -3.46
N LYS A 143 14.01 20.62 -4.79
CA LYS A 143 12.76 20.69 -5.58
C LYS A 143 11.96 19.41 -5.39
N ILE A 144 10.63 19.51 -5.50
CA ILE A 144 9.73 18.37 -5.67
C ILE A 144 10.31 17.48 -6.76
N LEU A 145 10.85 16.32 -6.37
CA LEU A 145 11.53 15.38 -7.27
C LEU A 145 10.59 14.25 -7.74
N PHE A 146 9.34 14.28 -7.29
CA PHE A 146 8.33 13.30 -7.67
C PHE A 146 6.97 13.96 -7.82
N ASP A 147 6.34 13.78 -8.98
CA ASP A 147 4.90 14.00 -9.16
C ASP A 147 4.07 12.90 -8.47
N GLU A 148 4.71 11.82 -7.98
CA GLU A 148 4.10 10.76 -7.19
C GLU A 148 4.72 10.68 -5.79
N PRO A 149 3.96 10.94 -4.71
CA PRO A 149 4.46 10.69 -3.37
C PRO A 149 4.62 9.18 -3.21
N LEU A 150 5.64 8.75 -2.47
CA LEU A 150 5.85 7.38 -1.95
C LEU A 150 6.79 6.45 -2.72
N LEU A 151 7.97 6.91 -3.12
CA LEU A 151 9.14 6.01 -3.15
C LEU A 151 10.31 6.65 -2.38
N PRO A 152 10.82 6.00 -1.32
CA PRO A 152 12.07 6.40 -0.70
C PRO A 152 13.19 6.35 -1.75
N ARG A 153 13.98 7.42 -1.83
CA ARG A 153 15.21 7.44 -2.63
C ARG A 153 16.27 6.61 -1.91
N GLN A 154 16.96 5.75 -2.66
CA GLN A 154 18.35 5.36 -2.40
C GLN A 154 19.30 6.29 -3.13
#